data_AF-M3C4S8-F1
#
_entry.id   AF-M3C4S8-F1
#
_cell.length_a   1.000
_cell.length_b   1.000
_cell.length_c   1.000
_cell.angle_alpha   90.00
_cell.angle_beta   90.00
_cell.angle_gamma   90.00
#
_symmetry.space_group_name_H-M   'P 1'
#
loop_
_entity.id
_entity.type
_entity.pdbx_description
1 polymer ?
#
loop_
_entity_poly.entity_id
_entity_poly.type
_entity_poly.pdbx_seq_one_letter_code
_entity_poly.pdbx_strand_id
1 'polypeptide(L)'
;MIGLVADTEAGAHTARLRALAVLRVRSTALAVALLPAAAAVVLLAGTVMGRIPDGSVGDAARPAVVVAALAALAVAGVVAAVVARARPALSPTVPIPEETAPDLYRLVRDLADRMDVPAPSAIALTPDCDSWLEDRTHPAHRAAAPGAGRPGPLPRRRTAAAPVLVIGSPFLWWMRVAELRALLAPVVAGTGPAAHPDIAAARRFVRGLDAAVAVAAGRPLLSFVGWTARLLLRSCREHAAEMERGVAAAASERAQTVDYGLRVVAQEQVGLAYAGWDRLLNRVALPAWRMGRWPSRLDAGVVSALTELSRRDRLAEGFASRLGERPACDLLEEPGVIDEAASLLAARLFHGGPPEPGPDWSPVSWSQYPEEVVDRKWRVEAARLHRVLEDVLDDVTVPGTAPALPPVQDGTAPPVPPAPPVPPTVDRVLDRLTGPAGPGVGERLGHRLSAELAREAGAGPETPPATCEPGLDGLAPLFPLQPPRSGRELLTDHVTAMICCAAVDTAGATPGLDWLDGPALLVGGTRRADLARTVLSLIEDGDGEPLRAWLGEVGVRPEKPVRLG
;
A
#
# COMPACT_ATOMS: atom_id res chain seq x y z
N MET A 1 -8.18 47.01 -14.77
CA MET A 1 -7.57 45.73 -15.21
C MET A 1 -6.07 45.72 -14.87
N ILE A 2 -5.72 45.77 -13.57
CA ILE A 2 -4.34 45.70 -13.03
C ILE A 2 -4.41 45.05 -11.63
N GLY A 3 -5.06 43.90 -11.50
CA GLY A 3 -5.40 43.35 -10.17
C GLY A 3 -5.39 41.84 -10.01
N LEU A 4 -4.88 41.06 -10.97
CA LEU A 4 -5.03 39.59 -10.94
C LEU A 4 -3.78 38.79 -11.34
N VAL A 5 -2.62 39.43 -11.49
CA VAL A 5 -1.34 38.75 -11.77
C VAL A 5 -0.49 38.56 -10.48
N ALA A 6 -0.83 39.27 -9.40
CA ALA A 6 -0.03 39.27 -8.17
C ALA A 6 -0.13 37.97 -7.35
N ASP A 7 -1.24 37.22 -7.44
CA ASP A 7 -1.45 36.03 -6.60
C ASP A 7 -0.67 34.81 -7.11
N THR A 8 -0.63 34.56 -8.42
CA THR A 8 0.08 33.38 -9.01
C THR A 8 1.58 33.34 -8.71
N GLU A 9 2.17 34.48 -8.38
CA GLU A 9 3.60 34.59 -8.06
C GLU A 9 3.89 34.35 -6.57
N ALA A 10 2.92 34.51 -5.68
CA ALA A 10 3.14 34.46 -4.23
C ALA A 10 3.51 33.03 -3.75
N GLY A 11 2.78 32.02 -4.22
CA GLY A 11 3.09 30.62 -3.94
C GLY A 11 4.45 30.20 -4.50
N ALA A 12 4.73 30.57 -5.75
CA ALA A 12 5.98 30.25 -6.44
C ALA A 12 7.20 30.95 -5.79
N HIS A 13 7.03 32.20 -5.37
CA HIS A 13 8.04 32.96 -4.66
C HIS A 13 8.34 32.34 -3.29
N THR A 14 7.31 32.00 -2.53
CA THR A 14 7.44 31.32 -1.24
C THR A 14 8.18 30.00 -1.39
N ALA A 15 7.80 29.18 -2.38
CA ALA A 15 8.48 27.93 -2.69
C ALA A 15 9.98 28.14 -2.97
N ARG A 16 10.32 29.15 -3.79
CA ARG A 16 11.71 29.47 -4.11
C ARG A 16 12.50 29.94 -2.88
N LEU A 17 11.94 30.83 -2.06
CA LEU A 17 12.61 31.30 -0.84
C LEU A 17 12.93 30.14 0.12
N ARG A 18 11.99 29.22 0.28
CA ARG A 18 12.17 28.03 1.13
C ARG A 18 13.12 27.01 0.51
N ALA A 19 13.14 26.85 -0.80
CA ALA A 19 14.17 26.08 -1.51
C ALA A 19 15.58 26.64 -1.26
N LEU A 20 15.75 27.97 -1.33
CA LEU A 20 17.02 28.63 -1.02
C LEU A 20 17.42 28.46 0.46
N ALA A 21 16.46 28.35 1.38
CA ALA A 21 16.73 28.05 2.79
C ALA A 21 17.27 26.62 2.97
N VAL A 22 16.70 25.63 2.27
CA VAL A 22 17.24 24.26 2.22
C VAL A 22 18.66 24.24 1.65
N LEU A 23 18.90 24.96 0.55
CA LEU A 23 20.24 25.06 -0.04
C LEU A 23 21.23 25.80 0.86
N ARG A 24 20.76 26.74 1.70
CA ARG A 24 21.57 27.39 2.73
C ARG A 24 22.02 26.40 3.80
N VAL A 25 21.16 25.50 4.26
CA VAL A 25 21.56 24.42 5.18
C VAL A 25 22.70 23.60 4.57
N ARG A 26 22.57 23.20 3.30
CA ARG A 26 23.63 22.50 2.56
C ARG A 26 24.94 23.29 2.53
N SER A 27 24.88 24.58 2.18
CA SER A 27 26.09 25.42 2.10
C SER A 27 26.72 25.66 3.47
N THR A 28 25.92 25.81 4.54
CA THR A 28 26.42 25.95 5.90
C THR A 28 27.12 24.67 6.37
N ALA A 29 26.55 23.50 6.08
CA ALA A 29 27.18 22.22 6.38
C ALA A 29 28.53 22.07 5.66
N LEU A 30 28.58 22.46 4.37
CA LEU A 30 29.84 22.49 3.62
C LEU A 30 30.83 23.49 4.22
N ALA A 31 30.39 24.70 4.59
CA ALA A 31 31.25 25.72 5.19
C ALA A 31 31.86 25.23 6.51
N VAL A 32 31.06 24.58 7.38
CA VAL A 32 31.54 23.96 8.63
C VAL A 32 32.59 22.89 8.33
N ALA A 33 32.38 22.04 7.32
CA ALA A 33 33.36 21.03 6.92
C ALA A 33 34.67 21.62 6.36
N LEU A 34 34.63 22.82 5.80
CA LEU A 34 35.81 23.53 5.27
C LEU A 34 36.59 24.33 6.33
N LEU A 35 36.04 24.56 7.53
CA LEU A 35 36.70 25.37 8.57
C LEU A 35 38.09 24.86 8.97
N PRO A 36 38.34 23.55 9.18
CA PRO A 36 39.68 23.06 9.50
C PRO A 36 40.69 23.32 8.38
N ALA A 37 40.25 23.20 7.11
CA ALA A 37 41.08 23.49 5.96
C ALA A 37 41.42 24.99 5.86
N ALA A 38 40.45 25.87 6.12
CA ALA A 38 40.71 27.30 6.19
C ALA A 38 41.73 27.65 7.30
N ALA A 39 41.60 27.05 8.49
CA ALA A 39 42.57 27.22 9.57
C ALA A 39 43.96 26.70 9.18
N ALA A 40 44.05 25.53 8.55
CA ALA A 40 45.31 24.97 8.05
C ALA A 40 45.98 25.92 7.03
N VAL A 41 45.20 26.48 6.09
CA VAL A 41 45.70 27.44 5.09
C VAL A 41 46.20 28.72 5.76
N VAL A 42 45.47 29.28 6.73
CA VAL A 42 45.89 30.48 7.47
C VAL A 42 47.19 30.24 8.24
N LEU A 43 47.31 29.09 8.91
CA LEU A 43 48.53 28.71 9.63
C LEU A 43 49.73 28.55 8.67
N LEU A 44 49.54 27.83 7.56
CA LEU A 44 50.59 27.66 6.54
C LEU A 44 51.01 29.00 5.93
N ALA A 45 50.05 29.83 5.52
CA ALA A 45 50.32 31.13 4.93
C ALA A 45 51.02 32.09 5.91
N GLY A 46 50.57 32.13 7.17
CA GLY A 46 51.18 32.95 8.21
C GLY A 46 52.64 32.59 8.49
N THR A 47 52.98 31.31 8.35
CA THR A 47 54.36 30.81 8.55
C THR A 47 55.26 31.13 7.36
N VAL A 48 54.78 30.93 6.13
CA VAL A 48 55.50 31.34 4.91
C VAL A 48 55.76 32.85 4.89
N MET A 49 54.81 33.64 5.40
CA MET A 49 54.95 35.10 5.51
C MET A 49 55.80 35.56 6.71
N GLY A 50 56.35 34.65 7.52
CA GLY A 50 57.17 34.98 8.70
C GLY A 50 56.40 35.69 9.82
N ARG A 51 55.06 35.66 9.81
CA ARG A 51 54.22 36.26 10.85
C ARG A 51 53.99 35.34 12.05
N ILE A 52 54.30 34.05 11.89
CA ILE A 52 54.24 33.03 12.95
C ILE A 52 55.68 32.55 13.17
N PRO A 53 56.30 32.79 14.33
CA PRO A 53 57.70 32.45 14.58
C PRO A 53 57.95 30.94 14.56
N ASP A 54 59.06 30.52 13.93
CA ASP A 54 59.57 29.15 13.98
C ASP A 54 60.05 28.84 15.42
N GLY A 55 59.68 27.67 15.96
CA GLY A 55 60.02 27.23 17.33
C GLY A 55 58.93 27.43 18.40
N SER A 56 57.70 27.80 18.02
CA SER A 56 56.55 27.87 18.95
C SER A 56 55.80 26.53 19.05
N VAL A 57 54.87 26.40 20.02
CA VAL A 57 53.89 25.28 20.11
C VAL A 57 53.15 25.02 18.77
N GLY A 58 53.17 26.00 17.86
CA GLY A 58 52.67 25.90 16.49
C GLY A 58 53.36 24.87 15.60
N ASP A 59 54.64 24.50 15.83
CA ASP A 59 55.34 23.56 14.93
C ASP A 59 54.89 22.10 15.09
N ALA A 60 54.47 21.70 16.29
CA ALA A 60 53.84 20.40 16.53
C ALA A 60 52.33 20.41 16.22
N ALA A 61 51.65 21.54 16.44
CA ALA A 61 50.22 21.68 16.19
C ALA A 61 49.87 21.78 14.70
N ARG A 62 50.74 22.34 13.86
CA ARG A 62 50.52 22.52 12.42
C ARG A 62 50.27 21.21 11.65
N PRO A 63 51.13 20.17 11.74
CA PRO A 63 50.85 18.90 11.05
C PRO A 63 49.57 18.25 11.56
N ALA A 64 49.27 18.37 12.87
CA ALA A 64 48.02 17.86 13.44
C ALA A 64 46.78 18.55 12.85
N VAL A 65 46.80 19.88 12.71
CA VAL A 65 45.70 20.65 12.09
C VAL A 65 45.55 20.31 10.60
N VAL A 66 46.65 20.15 9.86
CA VAL A 66 46.62 19.73 8.46
C VAL A 66 46.02 18.33 8.31
N VAL A 67 46.46 17.37 9.13
CA VAL A 67 45.92 16.00 9.13
C VAL A 67 44.44 16.01 9.51
N ALA A 68 44.03 16.76 10.54
CA ALA A 68 42.64 16.91 10.92
C ALA A 68 41.79 17.53 9.79
N ALA A 69 42.33 18.52 9.06
CA ALA A 69 41.66 19.11 7.92
C ALA A 69 41.46 18.13 6.77
N LEU A 70 42.50 17.37 6.42
CA LEU A 70 42.40 16.32 5.40
C LEU A 70 41.40 15.23 5.79
N ALA A 71 41.41 14.81 7.06
CA ALA A 71 40.45 13.84 7.58
C ALA A 71 39.01 14.37 7.53
N ALA A 72 38.78 15.62 7.95
CA ALA A 72 37.46 16.26 7.88
C ALA A 72 36.96 16.38 6.43
N LEU A 73 37.83 16.78 5.49
CA LEU A 73 37.50 16.84 4.06
C LEU A 73 37.20 15.45 3.48
N ALA A 74 37.97 14.42 3.86
CA ALA A 74 37.74 13.06 3.43
C ALA A 74 36.38 12.54 3.91
N VAL A 75 36.05 12.76 5.20
CA VAL A 75 34.76 12.38 5.77
C VAL A 75 33.61 13.15 5.11
N ALA A 76 33.74 14.46 4.93
CA ALA A 76 32.74 15.27 4.23
C ALA A 76 32.56 14.82 2.78
N GLY A 77 33.65 14.45 2.10
CA GLY A 77 33.65 13.87 0.76
C GLY A 77 32.90 12.54 0.71
N VAL A 78 33.09 11.66 1.70
CA VAL A 78 32.33 10.40 1.82
C VAL A 78 30.84 10.68 2.03
N VAL A 79 30.47 11.58 2.94
CA VAL A 79 29.06 11.96 3.18
C VAL A 79 28.44 12.49 1.88
N ALA A 80 29.10 13.44 1.21
CA ALA A 80 28.61 14.01 -0.04
C ALA A 80 28.49 12.97 -1.15
N ALA A 81 29.46 12.05 -1.26
CA ALA A 81 29.44 10.97 -2.25
C ALA A 81 28.28 9.99 -1.99
N VAL A 82 28.02 9.63 -0.73
CA VAL A 82 26.88 8.77 -0.37
C VAL A 82 25.56 9.49 -0.69
N VAL A 83 25.39 10.75 -0.28
CA VAL A 83 24.17 11.53 -0.57
C VAL A 83 23.93 11.67 -2.07
N ALA A 84 24.97 11.88 -2.88
CA ALA A 84 24.84 12.02 -4.33
C ALA A 84 24.58 10.70 -5.07
N ARG A 85 25.02 9.56 -4.52
CA ARG A 85 24.93 8.24 -5.16
C ARG A 85 23.83 7.35 -4.60
N ALA A 86 23.35 7.63 -3.39
CA ALA A 86 22.24 6.91 -2.80
C ALA A 86 21.02 7.04 -3.73
N ARG A 87 20.32 5.93 -3.94
CA ARG A 87 19.14 5.87 -4.80
C ARG A 87 17.93 6.27 -3.97
N PRO A 88 17.27 7.41 -4.25
CA PRO A 88 15.99 7.71 -3.64
C PRO A 88 15.00 6.59 -3.92
N ALA A 89 14.12 6.33 -2.95
CA ALA A 89 13.01 5.42 -3.17
C ALA A 89 12.11 5.98 -4.28
N LEU A 90 11.64 5.09 -5.15
CA LEU A 90 10.63 5.40 -6.15
C LEU A 90 9.41 4.55 -5.85
N SER A 91 8.24 5.14 -5.97
CA SER A 91 6.99 4.39 -5.88
C SER A 91 6.93 3.35 -6.99
N PRO A 92 6.62 2.08 -6.68
CA PRO A 92 6.31 1.09 -7.69
C PRO A 92 5.12 1.53 -8.52
N THR A 93 5.22 1.43 -9.84
CA THR A 93 4.19 1.90 -10.78
C THR A 93 4.15 1.03 -12.02
N VAL A 94 2.99 0.99 -12.68
CA VAL A 94 2.82 0.44 -14.03
C VAL A 94 3.13 1.56 -15.05
N PRO A 95 4.22 1.49 -15.84
CA PRO A 95 4.49 2.49 -16.85
C PRO A 95 3.41 2.44 -17.94
N ILE A 96 3.00 3.61 -18.45
CA ILE A 96 2.05 3.71 -19.57
C ILE A 96 2.80 4.25 -20.78
N PRO A 97 3.22 3.37 -21.71
CA PRO A 97 3.80 3.81 -22.98
C PRO A 97 2.82 4.66 -23.78
N GLU A 98 3.33 5.64 -24.53
CA GLU A 98 2.47 6.57 -25.29
C GLU A 98 1.65 5.85 -26.35
N GLU A 99 2.20 4.79 -26.94
CA GLU A 99 1.51 3.93 -27.89
C GLU A 99 0.27 3.22 -27.33
N THR A 100 0.19 3.03 -26.01
CA THR A 100 -0.95 2.37 -25.35
C THR A 100 -2.01 3.34 -24.83
N ALA A 101 -1.74 4.66 -24.87
CA ALA A 101 -2.63 5.67 -24.33
C ALA A 101 -2.47 7.05 -25.01
N PRO A 102 -2.53 7.13 -26.37
CA PRO A 102 -2.25 8.38 -27.09
C PRO A 102 -3.21 9.51 -26.70
N ASP A 103 -4.47 9.17 -26.42
CA ASP A 103 -5.50 10.11 -25.97
C ASP A 103 -5.20 10.71 -24.59
N LEU A 104 -4.73 9.89 -23.66
CA LEU A 104 -4.33 10.34 -22.33
C LEU A 104 -3.12 11.28 -22.41
N TYR A 105 -2.12 10.94 -23.21
CA TYR A 105 -0.95 11.79 -23.43
C TYR A 105 -1.33 13.13 -24.08
N ARG A 106 -2.26 13.13 -25.04
CA ARG A 106 -2.77 14.36 -25.64
C ARG A 106 -3.51 15.23 -24.63
N LEU A 107 -4.39 14.65 -23.82
CA LEU A 107 -5.10 15.37 -22.75
C LEU A 107 -4.12 16.05 -21.78
N VAL A 108 -3.06 15.34 -21.38
CA VAL A 108 -2.04 15.87 -20.46
C VAL A 108 -1.20 16.97 -21.10
N ARG A 109 -0.86 16.85 -22.39
CA ARG A 109 -0.17 17.91 -23.15
C ARG A 109 -1.05 19.15 -23.31
N ASP A 110 -2.32 18.97 -23.67
CA ASP A 110 -3.28 20.07 -23.77
C ASP A 110 -3.45 20.81 -22.43
N LEU A 111 -3.44 20.08 -21.31
CA LEU A 111 -3.41 20.69 -19.96
C LEU A 111 -2.14 21.52 -19.75
N ALA A 112 -0.97 20.97 -20.06
CA ALA A 112 0.31 21.64 -19.89
C ALA A 112 0.39 22.92 -20.74
N ASP A 113 -0.05 22.84 -22.00
CA ASP A 113 -0.07 23.96 -22.94
C ASP A 113 -1.01 25.08 -22.48
N ARG A 114 -2.23 24.74 -22.00
CA ARG A 114 -3.19 25.73 -21.46
C ARG A 114 -2.67 26.48 -20.24
N MET A 115 -1.82 25.84 -19.45
CA MET A 115 -1.26 26.40 -18.22
C MET A 115 0.14 27.01 -18.43
N ASP A 116 0.68 26.95 -19.65
CA ASP A 116 2.04 27.39 -20.00
C ASP A 116 3.11 26.76 -19.09
N VAL A 117 3.05 25.43 -18.94
CA VAL A 117 4.01 24.65 -18.15
C VAL A 117 4.62 23.52 -18.98
N PRO A 118 5.83 23.03 -18.63
CA PRO A 118 6.42 21.90 -19.33
C PRO A 118 5.56 20.63 -19.20
N ALA A 119 5.26 19.96 -20.31
CA ALA A 119 4.57 18.67 -20.24
C ALA A 119 5.37 17.64 -19.43
N PRO A 120 4.72 16.78 -18.63
CA PRO A 120 5.35 15.63 -17.99
C PRO A 120 6.10 14.74 -18.99
N SER A 121 7.18 14.09 -18.55
CA SER A 121 8.03 13.29 -19.46
C SER A 121 7.47 11.91 -19.81
N ALA A 122 6.63 11.36 -18.93
CA ALA A 122 5.94 10.08 -19.10
C ALA A 122 4.74 10.02 -18.16
N ILE A 123 3.89 9.02 -18.37
CA ILE A 123 2.75 8.69 -17.50
C ILE A 123 2.97 7.29 -16.90
N ALA A 124 2.61 7.12 -15.63
CA ALA A 124 2.61 5.82 -14.96
C ALA A 124 1.40 5.71 -14.03
N LEU A 125 0.94 4.50 -13.75
CA LEU A 125 -0.16 4.24 -12.82
C LEU A 125 0.31 3.62 -11.52
N THR A 126 -0.41 3.92 -10.45
CA THR A 126 -0.29 3.26 -9.15
C THR A 126 -1.66 2.74 -8.72
N PRO A 127 -1.77 1.58 -8.06
CA PRO A 127 -3.03 1.09 -7.52
C PRO A 127 -3.36 1.81 -6.21
N ASP A 128 -3.59 3.12 -6.30
CA ASP A 128 -3.88 4.00 -5.17
C ASP A 128 -4.81 5.13 -5.63
N CYS A 129 -5.53 5.79 -4.72
CA CYS A 129 -6.41 6.91 -5.02
C CYS A 129 -5.69 8.26 -4.90
N ASP A 130 -4.47 8.37 -5.43
CA ASP A 130 -3.66 9.60 -5.41
C ASP A 130 -3.00 9.87 -6.77
N SER A 131 -2.63 11.12 -7.03
CA SER A 131 -1.89 11.50 -8.25
C SER A 131 -0.85 12.57 -7.95
N TRP A 132 0.36 12.39 -8.47
CA TRP A 132 1.48 13.28 -8.18
C TRP A 132 2.51 13.32 -9.30
N LEU A 133 3.51 14.19 -9.16
CA LEU A 133 4.67 14.26 -10.03
C LEU A 133 5.87 13.58 -9.38
N GLU A 134 6.41 12.54 -10.01
CA GLU A 134 7.57 11.80 -9.54
C GLU A 134 8.85 12.23 -10.28
N ASP A 135 9.84 12.74 -9.55
CA ASP A 135 11.15 13.09 -10.12
C ASP A 135 12.02 11.84 -10.26
N ARG A 136 12.04 11.28 -11.48
CA ARG A 136 12.89 10.14 -11.86
C ARG A 136 14.26 10.55 -12.42
N THR A 137 14.62 11.83 -12.35
CA THR A 137 15.84 12.36 -12.99
C THR A 137 17.11 12.22 -12.13
N HIS A 138 16.98 11.70 -10.91
CA HIS A 138 18.10 11.55 -9.98
C HIS A 138 19.27 10.77 -10.64
N PRO A 139 20.52 11.27 -10.57
CA PRO A 139 21.66 10.65 -11.24
C PRO A 139 21.88 9.16 -10.90
N ALA A 140 21.53 8.77 -9.67
CA ALA A 140 21.65 7.38 -9.20
C ALA A 140 20.76 6.39 -9.97
N HIS A 141 19.64 6.82 -10.57
CA HIS A 141 18.80 5.97 -11.41
C HIS A 141 19.38 5.81 -12.83
N ARG A 142 20.06 6.83 -13.36
CA ARG A 142 20.71 6.76 -14.69
C ARG A 142 21.87 5.76 -14.76
N ALA A 143 22.59 5.56 -13.66
CA ALA A 143 23.72 4.62 -13.59
C ALA A 143 23.29 3.14 -13.60
N ALA A 144 21.99 2.86 -13.44
CA ALA A 144 21.45 1.50 -13.33
C ALA A 144 20.71 1.02 -14.58
N ALA A 145 20.45 1.90 -15.56
CA ALA A 145 19.75 1.52 -16.78
C ALA A 145 20.58 0.51 -17.59
N PRO A 146 20.06 -0.71 -17.87
CA PRO A 146 20.75 -1.68 -18.70
C PRO A 146 20.95 -1.08 -20.10
N GLY A 147 22.19 -0.93 -20.56
CA GLY A 147 22.52 -0.40 -21.89
C GLY A 147 23.26 0.96 -21.92
N ALA A 148 23.57 1.58 -20.78
CA ALA A 148 24.43 2.77 -20.74
C ALA A 148 25.93 2.43 -20.96
N GLY A 149 26.25 1.92 -22.14
CA GLY A 149 27.62 1.71 -22.61
C GLY A 149 28.30 3.03 -22.98
N ARG A 150 29.47 3.26 -22.35
CA ARG A 150 30.50 4.30 -22.59
C ARG A 150 30.12 5.76 -22.24
N PRO A 151 30.96 6.47 -21.46
CA PRO A 151 30.83 7.91 -21.28
C PRO A 151 31.26 8.63 -22.56
N GLY A 152 30.29 9.05 -23.38
CA GLY A 152 30.51 10.02 -24.45
C GLY A 152 30.81 11.43 -23.88
N PRO A 153 31.47 12.31 -24.65
CA PRO A 153 31.88 13.63 -24.17
C PRO A 153 30.68 14.48 -23.73
N LEU A 154 30.84 15.13 -22.58
CA LEU A 154 29.89 15.96 -21.82
C LEU A 154 28.78 16.61 -22.68
N PRO A 155 27.49 16.30 -22.46
CA PRO A 155 26.42 16.98 -23.16
C PRO A 155 26.19 18.38 -22.59
N ARG A 156 26.12 19.33 -23.51
CA ARG A 156 25.65 20.72 -23.38
C ARG A 156 24.38 20.80 -22.52
N ARG A 157 24.34 21.83 -21.65
CA ARG A 157 23.18 22.41 -20.94
C ARG A 157 22.00 21.43 -20.76
N ARG A 158 22.07 20.60 -19.71
CA ARG A 158 21.03 19.67 -19.27
C ARG A 158 19.68 20.40 -19.15
N THR A 159 18.81 20.29 -20.14
CA THR A 159 17.38 20.50 -19.92
C THR A 159 16.98 19.45 -18.88
N ALA A 160 16.58 19.91 -17.69
CA ALA A 160 16.06 19.00 -16.68
C ALA A 160 14.84 18.30 -17.30
N ALA A 161 14.90 16.97 -17.44
CA ALA A 161 13.75 16.22 -17.94
C ALA A 161 12.58 16.47 -16.98
N ALA A 162 11.39 16.72 -17.53
CA ALA A 162 10.19 16.93 -16.73
C ALA A 162 9.91 15.70 -15.84
N PRO A 163 9.26 15.87 -14.67
CA PRO A 163 8.88 14.73 -13.84
C PRO A 163 7.88 13.81 -14.57
N VAL A 164 7.75 12.57 -14.08
CA VAL A 164 6.76 11.61 -14.54
C VAL A 164 5.44 11.88 -13.83
N LEU A 165 4.33 11.91 -14.56
CA LEU A 165 3.00 12.01 -13.99
C LEU A 165 2.57 10.62 -13.51
N VAL A 166 2.36 10.46 -12.20
CA VAL A 166 1.80 9.24 -11.63
C VAL A 166 0.32 9.46 -11.34
N ILE A 167 -0.52 8.59 -11.87
CA ILE A 167 -1.98 8.66 -11.74
C ILE A 167 -2.47 7.45 -10.95
N GLY A 168 -3.41 7.67 -10.05
CA GLY A 168 -4.11 6.60 -9.36
C GLY A 168 -4.98 5.81 -10.34
N SER A 169 -4.74 4.52 -10.49
CA SER A 169 -5.50 3.68 -11.43
C SER A 169 -7.02 3.73 -11.19
N PRO A 170 -7.55 3.78 -9.95
CA PRO A 170 -8.99 3.86 -9.75
C PRO A 170 -9.63 5.11 -10.37
N PHE A 171 -8.87 6.20 -10.52
CA PHE A 171 -9.38 7.43 -11.15
C PHE A 171 -9.66 7.25 -12.64
N LEU A 172 -8.88 6.43 -13.35
CA LEU A 172 -9.15 6.16 -14.76
C LEU A 172 -10.48 5.42 -14.93
N TRP A 173 -10.78 4.47 -14.06
CA TRP A 173 -12.03 3.71 -14.16
C TRP A 173 -13.25 4.44 -13.61
N TRP A 174 -13.10 5.21 -12.54
CA TRP A 174 -14.23 5.85 -11.87
C TRP A 174 -14.60 7.21 -12.46
N MET A 175 -13.62 8.01 -12.86
CA MET A 175 -13.84 9.39 -13.28
C MET A 175 -14.19 9.49 -14.76
N ARG A 176 -14.98 10.50 -15.10
CA ARG A 176 -15.20 10.90 -16.50
C ARG A 176 -14.00 11.68 -17.00
N VAL A 177 -13.80 11.70 -18.32
CA VAL A 177 -12.66 12.39 -18.94
C VAL A 177 -12.54 13.85 -18.46
N ALA A 178 -13.66 14.55 -18.33
CA ALA A 178 -13.70 15.94 -17.86
C ALA A 178 -13.32 16.09 -16.38
N GLU A 179 -13.75 15.15 -15.53
CA GLU A 179 -13.43 15.11 -14.10
C GLU A 179 -11.95 14.76 -13.88
N LEU A 180 -11.43 13.75 -14.60
CA LEU A 180 -10.01 13.40 -14.55
C LEU A 180 -9.14 14.59 -14.97
N ARG A 181 -9.52 15.27 -16.06
CA ARG A 181 -8.80 16.46 -16.53
C ARG A 181 -8.77 17.56 -15.47
N ALA A 182 -9.89 17.79 -14.78
CA ALA A 182 -9.97 18.74 -13.67
C ALA A 182 -9.13 18.31 -12.45
N LEU A 183 -9.09 17.01 -12.14
CA LEU A 183 -8.25 16.42 -11.09
C LEU A 183 -6.74 16.58 -11.41
N LEU A 184 -6.34 16.30 -12.65
CA LEU A 184 -4.94 16.33 -13.07
C LEU A 184 -4.40 17.74 -13.30
N ALA A 185 -5.25 18.74 -13.56
CA ALA A 185 -4.83 20.12 -13.80
C ALA A 185 -3.86 20.67 -12.72
N PRO A 186 -4.16 20.65 -11.41
CA PRO A 186 -3.21 21.10 -10.39
C PRO A 186 -1.93 20.26 -10.33
N VAL A 187 -1.99 18.96 -10.63
CA VAL A 187 -0.80 18.09 -10.63
C VAL A 187 0.12 18.46 -11.80
N VAL A 188 -0.44 18.57 -13.01
CA VAL A 188 0.29 18.97 -14.22
C VAL A 188 0.83 20.40 -14.09
N ALA A 189 0.09 21.34 -13.50
CA ALA A 189 0.57 22.69 -13.20
C ALA A 189 1.84 22.70 -12.32
N GLY A 190 2.02 21.67 -11.49
CA GLY A 190 3.19 21.49 -10.64
C GLY A 190 4.50 21.25 -11.39
N THR A 191 4.44 20.92 -12.69
CA THR A 191 5.62 20.79 -13.56
C THR A 191 6.37 22.12 -13.72
N GLY A 192 5.65 23.24 -13.71
CA GLY A 192 6.24 24.58 -13.77
C GLY A 192 7.19 24.86 -12.60
N PRO A 193 6.72 24.83 -11.34
CA PRO A 193 7.59 24.93 -10.17
C PRO A 193 8.66 23.84 -10.10
N ALA A 194 8.36 22.62 -10.54
CA ALA A 194 9.34 21.51 -10.58
C ALA A 194 10.51 21.78 -11.55
N ALA A 195 10.29 22.54 -12.62
CA ALA A 195 11.33 22.94 -13.56
C ALA A 195 12.27 24.02 -13.00
N HIS A 196 11.90 24.69 -11.90
CA HIS A 196 12.73 25.74 -11.30
C HIS A 196 14.02 25.13 -10.70
N PRO A 197 15.22 25.63 -11.08
CA PRO A 197 16.50 24.99 -10.73
C PRO A 197 16.74 24.93 -9.21
N ASP A 198 16.35 25.98 -8.47
CA ASP A 198 16.50 26.03 -7.01
C ASP A 198 15.62 24.97 -6.31
N ILE A 199 14.36 24.85 -6.71
CA ILE A 199 13.40 23.88 -6.15
C ILE A 199 13.86 22.46 -6.48
N ALA A 200 14.23 22.20 -7.73
CA ALA A 200 14.74 20.90 -8.15
C ALA A 200 16.04 20.53 -7.42
N ALA A 201 16.95 21.49 -7.18
CA ALA A 201 18.18 21.26 -6.41
C ALA A 201 17.89 20.97 -4.93
N ALA A 202 16.94 21.69 -4.32
CA ALA A 202 16.52 21.45 -2.94
C ALA A 202 15.87 20.06 -2.79
N ARG A 203 14.93 19.68 -3.66
CA ARG A 203 14.31 18.34 -3.67
C ARG A 203 15.34 17.22 -3.82
N ARG A 204 16.27 17.35 -4.79
CA ARG A 204 17.36 16.36 -4.97
C ARG A 204 18.23 16.23 -3.71
N PHE A 205 18.53 17.34 -3.05
CA PHE A 205 19.31 17.31 -1.81
C PHE A 205 18.56 16.58 -0.69
N VAL A 206 17.28 16.91 -0.45
CA VAL A 206 16.46 16.26 0.59
C VAL A 206 16.28 14.76 0.30
N ARG A 207 15.93 14.40 -0.94
CA ARG A 207 15.79 12.99 -1.37
C ARG A 207 17.10 12.21 -1.25
N GLY A 208 18.23 12.84 -1.59
CA GLY A 208 19.56 12.23 -1.44
C GLY A 208 19.96 12.02 0.02
N LEU A 209 19.60 12.95 0.92
CA LEU A 209 19.81 12.77 2.36
C LEU A 209 18.97 11.62 2.90
N ASP A 210 17.70 11.53 2.52
CA ASP A 210 16.79 10.44 2.93
C ASP A 210 17.30 9.08 2.44
N ALA A 211 17.70 8.99 1.18
CA ALA A 211 18.34 7.81 0.61
C ALA A 211 19.64 7.43 1.34
N ALA A 212 20.45 8.42 1.76
CA ALA A 212 21.66 8.17 2.53
C ALA A 212 21.37 7.60 3.92
N VAL A 213 20.25 8.01 4.57
CA VAL A 213 19.79 7.41 5.83
C VAL A 213 19.44 5.94 5.63
N ALA A 214 18.70 5.60 4.57
CA ALA A 214 18.35 4.22 4.25
C ALA A 214 19.60 3.36 4.00
N VAL A 215 20.57 3.86 3.21
CA VAL A 215 21.85 3.17 2.96
C VAL A 215 22.67 2.95 4.25
N ALA A 216 22.61 3.89 5.20
CA ALA A 216 23.34 3.81 6.46
C ALA A 216 22.68 2.89 7.51
N ALA A 217 21.36 2.67 7.44
CA ALA A 217 20.60 1.94 8.45
C ALA A 217 21.08 0.49 8.68
N GLY A 218 21.62 -0.17 7.64
CA GLY A 218 22.16 -1.53 7.71
C GLY A 218 23.68 -1.63 7.77
N ARG A 219 24.42 -0.51 7.93
CA ARG A 219 25.88 -0.47 7.76
C ARG A 219 26.56 0.30 8.91
N PRO A 220 27.12 -0.36 9.93
CA PRO A 220 27.72 0.31 11.09
C PRO A 220 28.88 1.25 10.71
N LEU A 221 29.62 0.90 9.65
CA LEU A 221 30.69 1.73 9.08
C LEU A 221 30.19 3.08 8.51
N LEU A 222 28.90 3.19 8.18
CA LEU A 222 28.25 4.43 7.69
C LEU A 222 27.43 5.14 8.78
N SER A 223 27.56 4.74 10.04
CA SER A 223 26.82 5.32 11.16
C SER A 223 26.96 6.84 11.25
N PHE A 224 28.17 7.38 11.07
CA PHE A 224 28.42 8.82 11.02
C PHE A 224 27.68 9.48 9.85
N VAL A 225 27.70 8.88 8.65
CA VAL A 225 26.96 9.37 7.47
C VAL A 225 25.46 9.43 7.77
N GLY A 226 24.89 8.36 8.34
CA GLY A 226 23.49 8.31 8.71
C GLY A 226 23.12 9.30 9.83
N TRP A 227 24.04 9.58 10.77
CA TRP A 227 23.84 10.62 11.78
C TRP A 227 23.84 12.02 11.16
N THR A 228 24.83 12.35 10.31
CA THR A 228 24.91 13.64 9.61
C THR A 228 23.72 13.85 8.69
N ALA A 229 23.31 12.84 7.93
CA ALA A 229 22.16 12.92 7.04
C ALA A 229 20.85 13.18 7.82
N ARG A 230 20.63 12.50 8.95
CA ARG A 230 19.49 12.75 9.85
C ARG A 230 19.50 14.16 10.43
N LEU A 231 20.66 14.67 10.84
CA LEU A 231 20.78 16.04 11.34
C LEU A 231 20.39 17.06 10.26
N LEU A 232 20.92 16.90 9.04
CA LEU A 232 20.61 17.79 7.92
C LEU A 232 19.13 17.70 7.52
N LEU A 233 18.54 16.50 7.48
CA LEU A 233 17.11 16.33 7.23
C LEU A 233 16.26 17.05 8.26
N ARG A 234 16.57 16.91 9.55
CA ARG A 234 15.86 17.61 10.64
C ARG A 234 15.91 19.13 10.44
N SER A 235 17.08 19.67 10.07
CA SER A 235 17.22 21.11 9.80
C SER A 235 16.54 21.56 8.51
N CYS A 236 16.30 20.67 7.54
CA CYS A 236 15.59 21.00 6.30
C CYS A 236 14.07 20.81 6.41
N ARG A 237 13.55 20.07 7.40
CA ARG A 237 12.16 19.57 7.44
C ARG A 237 11.11 20.67 7.25
N GLU A 238 11.18 21.74 8.03
CA GLU A 238 10.22 22.83 7.97
C GLU A 238 10.27 23.55 6.61
N HIS A 239 11.47 23.93 6.18
CA HIS A 239 11.68 24.58 4.89
C HIS A 239 11.25 23.71 3.71
N ALA A 240 11.50 22.40 3.74
CA ALA A 240 11.04 21.48 2.73
C ALA A 240 9.50 21.40 2.71
N ALA A 241 8.85 21.29 3.88
CA ALA A 241 7.40 21.25 3.96
C ALA A 241 6.74 22.55 3.46
N GLU A 242 7.30 23.71 3.81
CA GLU A 242 6.82 25.00 3.31
C GLU A 242 7.10 25.20 1.82
N MET A 243 8.24 24.71 1.33
CA MET A 243 8.56 24.70 -0.09
C MET A 243 7.50 23.91 -0.87
N GLU A 244 7.19 22.69 -0.46
CA GLU A 244 6.18 21.84 -1.13
C GLU A 244 4.77 22.45 -1.03
N ARG A 245 4.41 23.04 0.11
CA ARG A 245 3.15 23.80 0.24
C ARG A 245 3.08 24.99 -0.73
N GLY A 246 4.18 25.74 -0.89
CA GLY A 246 4.26 26.82 -1.86
C GLY A 246 4.15 26.34 -3.31
N VAL A 247 4.77 25.19 -3.63
CA VAL A 247 4.64 24.55 -4.96
C VAL A 247 3.19 24.15 -5.22
N ALA A 248 2.52 23.51 -4.24
CA ALA A 248 1.13 23.12 -4.33
C ALA A 248 0.19 24.33 -4.49
N ALA A 249 0.40 25.41 -3.74
CA ALA A 249 -0.38 26.64 -3.85
C ALA A 249 -0.24 27.25 -5.26
N ALA A 250 1.00 27.41 -5.74
CA ALA A 250 1.26 27.96 -7.08
C ALA A 250 0.66 27.10 -8.21
N ALA A 251 0.68 25.76 -8.03
CA ALA A 251 0.09 24.84 -8.97
C ALA A 251 -1.44 24.90 -8.95
N SER A 252 -2.05 24.99 -7.76
CA SER A 252 -3.50 25.12 -7.59
C SER A 252 -4.06 26.43 -8.16
N GLU A 253 -3.37 27.54 -7.91
CA GLU A 253 -3.67 28.87 -8.47
C GLU A 253 -3.60 28.84 -9.99
N ARG A 254 -2.50 28.34 -10.56
CA ARG A 254 -2.36 28.21 -12.03
C ARG A 254 -3.46 27.34 -12.64
N ALA A 255 -3.85 26.26 -11.96
CA ALA A 255 -4.92 25.39 -12.42
C ALA A 255 -6.33 25.99 -12.28
N GLN A 256 -6.52 27.14 -11.61
CA GLN A 256 -7.84 27.82 -11.55
C GLN A 256 -8.35 28.23 -12.94
N THR A 257 -7.44 28.46 -13.89
CA THR A 257 -7.77 28.79 -15.27
C THR A 257 -8.37 27.61 -16.04
N VAL A 258 -8.27 26.39 -15.49
CA VAL A 258 -8.77 25.16 -16.09
C VAL A 258 -9.95 24.63 -15.26
N ASP A 259 -11.15 24.84 -15.79
CA ASP A 259 -12.39 24.15 -15.40
C ASP A 259 -12.68 24.12 -13.90
N TYR A 260 -12.63 25.31 -13.29
CA TYR A 260 -12.80 25.47 -11.85
C TYR A 260 -14.03 24.76 -11.28
N GLY A 261 -15.18 24.84 -11.97
CA GLY A 261 -16.42 24.19 -11.53
C GLY A 261 -16.35 22.66 -11.49
N LEU A 262 -15.63 22.04 -12.44
CA LEU A 262 -15.43 20.58 -12.46
C LEU A 262 -14.45 20.10 -11.40
N ARG A 263 -13.59 20.98 -10.85
CA ARG A 263 -12.66 20.60 -9.78
C ARG A 263 -13.40 20.23 -8.50
N VAL A 264 -14.46 20.94 -8.14
CA VAL A 264 -15.26 20.62 -6.94
C VAL A 264 -15.87 19.23 -7.08
N VAL A 265 -16.51 18.96 -8.22
CA VAL A 265 -17.09 17.64 -8.53
C VAL A 265 -16.01 16.56 -8.51
N ALA A 266 -14.85 16.80 -9.13
CA ALA A 266 -13.74 15.85 -9.14
C ALA A 266 -13.25 15.52 -7.72
N GLN A 267 -13.17 16.50 -6.81
CA GLN A 267 -12.76 16.25 -5.42
C GLN A 267 -13.77 15.40 -4.64
N GLU A 268 -15.07 15.59 -4.85
CA GLU A 268 -16.10 14.72 -4.27
C GLU A 268 -15.96 13.28 -4.80
N GLN A 269 -15.66 13.13 -6.08
CA GLN A 269 -15.42 11.81 -6.68
C GLN A 269 -14.14 11.13 -6.15
N VAL A 270 -13.12 11.87 -5.76
CA VAL A 270 -11.92 11.31 -5.09
C VAL A 270 -12.30 10.69 -3.75
N GLY A 271 -13.12 11.37 -2.94
CA GLY A 271 -13.57 10.85 -1.65
C GLY A 271 -14.38 9.55 -1.80
N LEU A 272 -15.26 9.50 -2.80
CA LEU A 272 -15.99 8.27 -3.15
C LEU A 272 -15.02 7.16 -3.62
N ALA A 273 -14.09 7.47 -4.53
CA ALA A 273 -13.11 6.51 -5.03
C ALA A 273 -12.32 5.86 -3.88
N TYR A 274 -11.84 6.65 -2.92
CA TYR A 274 -11.17 6.15 -1.72
C TYR A 274 -12.04 5.18 -0.92
N ALA A 275 -13.29 5.55 -0.64
CA ALA A 275 -14.19 4.71 0.14
C ALA A 275 -14.53 3.39 -0.58
N GLY A 276 -14.69 3.42 -1.90
CA GLY A 276 -14.91 2.23 -2.72
C GLY A 276 -13.67 1.35 -2.80
N TRP A 277 -12.50 1.95 -3.01
CA TRP A 277 -11.21 1.26 -3.08
C TRP A 277 -10.89 0.53 -1.77
N ASP A 278 -10.97 1.22 -0.63
CA ASP A 278 -10.68 0.61 0.68
C ASP A 278 -11.60 -0.58 0.97
N ARG A 279 -12.92 -0.43 0.71
CA ARG A 279 -13.87 -1.53 0.88
C ARG A 279 -13.57 -2.69 -0.06
N LEU A 280 -13.25 -2.41 -1.32
CA LEU A 280 -12.91 -3.43 -2.30
C LEU A 280 -11.66 -4.21 -1.88
N LEU A 281 -10.60 -3.52 -1.44
CA LEU A 281 -9.38 -4.15 -0.95
C LEU A 281 -9.67 -5.06 0.26
N ASN A 282 -10.43 -4.55 1.24
CA ASN A 282 -10.66 -5.24 2.51
C ASN A 282 -11.69 -6.38 2.43
N ARG A 283 -12.76 -6.19 1.65
CA ARG A 283 -13.91 -7.11 1.61
C ARG A 283 -13.85 -8.09 0.45
N VAL A 284 -13.12 -7.75 -0.62
CA VAL A 284 -13.10 -8.55 -1.86
C VAL A 284 -11.67 -8.99 -2.21
N ALA A 285 -10.72 -8.08 -2.35
CA ALA A 285 -9.37 -8.47 -2.80
C ALA A 285 -8.63 -9.34 -1.76
N LEU A 286 -8.68 -8.95 -0.48
CA LEU A 286 -7.96 -9.64 0.60
C LEU A 286 -8.36 -11.12 0.77
N PRO A 287 -9.65 -11.50 0.74
CA PRO A 287 -10.03 -12.92 0.68
C PRO A 287 -9.35 -13.69 -0.46
N ALA A 288 -9.36 -13.15 -1.68
CA ALA A 288 -8.72 -13.80 -2.82
C ALA A 288 -7.22 -13.98 -2.61
N TRP A 289 -6.53 -12.91 -2.18
CA TRP A 289 -5.08 -12.92 -1.96
C TRP A 289 -4.65 -13.97 -0.94
N ARG A 290 -5.39 -14.10 0.16
CA ARG A 290 -5.13 -15.14 1.18
C ARG A 290 -5.26 -16.57 0.64
N MET A 291 -5.91 -16.77 -0.51
CA MET A 291 -6.07 -18.09 -1.16
C MET A 291 -5.13 -18.30 -2.35
N GLY A 292 -4.14 -17.44 -2.55
CA GLY A 292 -3.24 -17.53 -3.70
C GLY A 292 -3.91 -17.11 -5.01
N ARG A 293 -5.00 -16.33 -4.94
CA ARG A 293 -5.70 -15.79 -6.12
C ARG A 293 -5.64 -14.27 -6.07
N TRP A 294 -5.72 -13.61 -7.22
CA TRP A 294 -5.83 -12.15 -7.26
C TRP A 294 -6.84 -11.72 -8.33
N PRO A 295 -7.79 -10.83 -8.02
CA PRO A 295 -8.74 -10.35 -9.03
C PRO A 295 -7.99 -9.62 -10.12
N SER A 296 -8.12 -10.05 -11.38
CA SER A 296 -7.35 -9.46 -12.49
C SER A 296 -7.90 -8.13 -12.99
N ARG A 297 -9.06 -7.69 -12.48
CA ARG A 297 -9.76 -6.49 -12.92
C ARG A 297 -10.23 -5.64 -11.74
N LEU A 298 -9.30 -5.34 -10.84
CA LEU A 298 -9.58 -4.67 -9.56
C LEU A 298 -10.17 -3.27 -9.78
N ASP A 299 -9.65 -2.48 -10.72
CA ASP A 299 -10.16 -1.13 -10.99
C ASP A 299 -11.59 -1.18 -11.57
N ALA A 300 -11.91 -2.16 -12.42
CA ALA A 300 -13.29 -2.41 -12.84
C ALA A 300 -14.21 -2.82 -11.67
N GLY A 301 -13.65 -3.50 -10.66
CA GLY A 301 -14.35 -3.82 -9.42
C GLY A 301 -14.73 -2.57 -8.62
N VAL A 302 -13.91 -1.52 -8.64
CA VAL A 302 -14.21 -0.23 -7.99
C VAL A 302 -15.48 0.40 -8.56
N VAL A 303 -15.61 0.39 -9.88
CA VAL A 303 -16.81 0.93 -10.55
C VAL A 303 -18.05 0.17 -10.12
N SER A 304 -17.95 -1.15 -10.01
CA SER A 304 -19.06 -2.00 -9.56
C SER A 304 -19.43 -1.72 -8.09
N ALA A 305 -18.42 -1.57 -7.22
CA ALA A 305 -18.61 -1.22 -5.81
C ALA A 305 -19.25 0.17 -5.63
N LEU A 306 -18.79 1.18 -6.35
CA LEU A 306 -19.33 2.53 -6.23
C LEU A 306 -20.72 2.67 -6.86
N THR A 307 -21.01 1.90 -7.91
CA THR A 307 -22.36 1.79 -8.47
C THR A 307 -23.30 1.15 -7.45
N GLU A 308 -22.86 0.10 -6.75
CA GLU A 308 -23.63 -0.53 -5.68
C GLU A 308 -23.84 0.42 -4.49
N LEU A 309 -22.81 1.14 -4.07
CA LEU A 309 -22.88 2.14 -3.00
C LEU A 309 -23.90 3.23 -3.34
N SER A 310 -23.83 3.77 -4.56
CA SER A 310 -24.79 4.78 -5.02
C SER A 310 -26.23 4.26 -5.02
N ARG A 311 -26.45 3.00 -5.43
CA ARG A 311 -27.79 2.39 -5.38
C ARG A 311 -28.33 2.27 -3.96
N ARG A 312 -27.49 1.91 -2.98
CA ARG A 312 -27.92 1.75 -1.57
C ARG A 312 -28.15 3.07 -0.86
N ASP A 313 -27.22 4.00 -1.05
CA ASP A 313 -27.23 5.29 -0.34
C ASP A 313 -28.05 6.36 -1.07
N ARG A 314 -28.63 6.03 -2.24
CA ARG A 314 -29.33 6.96 -3.13
C ARG A 314 -28.51 8.23 -3.38
N LEU A 315 -27.21 8.06 -3.62
CA LEU A 315 -26.27 9.17 -3.81
C LEU A 315 -26.71 10.04 -5.00
N ALA A 316 -27.20 11.26 -4.68
CA ALA A 316 -27.48 12.44 -5.51
C ALA A 316 -28.28 12.27 -6.83
N GLU A 317 -29.08 13.29 -7.15
CA GLU A 317 -29.68 13.47 -8.48
C GLU A 317 -28.59 13.56 -9.57
N GLY A 318 -28.73 12.84 -10.69
CA GLY A 318 -27.80 12.90 -11.84
C GLY A 318 -26.71 11.82 -11.92
N PHE A 319 -26.68 10.84 -11.00
CA PHE A 319 -25.71 9.74 -11.04
C PHE A 319 -25.80 8.88 -12.32
N ALA A 320 -27.03 8.52 -12.73
CA ALA A 320 -27.24 7.71 -13.93
C ALA A 320 -26.81 8.43 -15.22
N SER A 321 -27.04 9.74 -15.32
CA SER A 321 -26.58 10.55 -16.46
C SER A 321 -25.05 10.65 -16.49
N ARG A 322 -24.39 10.81 -15.35
CA ARG A 322 -22.92 10.82 -15.24
C ARG A 322 -22.31 9.49 -15.71
N LEU A 323 -22.88 8.35 -15.32
CA LEU A 323 -22.37 7.04 -15.71
C LEU A 323 -22.40 6.82 -17.24
N GLY A 324 -23.27 7.53 -17.97
CA GLY A 324 -23.35 7.48 -19.43
C GLY A 324 -22.27 8.30 -20.15
N GLU A 325 -21.53 9.17 -19.45
CA GLU A 325 -20.41 9.91 -20.03
C GLU A 325 -19.17 9.03 -20.19
N ARG A 326 -18.31 9.36 -21.18
CA ARG A 326 -17.07 8.63 -21.47
C ARG A 326 -16.19 8.52 -20.20
N PRO A 327 -15.95 7.30 -19.67
CA PRO A 327 -15.01 7.09 -18.57
C PRO A 327 -13.57 7.37 -19.04
N ALA A 328 -12.70 7.71 -18.10
CA ALA A 328 -11.33 8.07 -18.45
C ALA A 328 -10.45 6.88 -18.85
N CYS A 329 -10.83 5.63 -18.52
CA CYS A 329 -10.14 4.44 -18.96
C CYS A 329 -10.28 4.21 -20.48
N ASP A 330 -11.28 4.83 -21.14
CA ASP A 330 -11.40 4.85 -22.60
C ASP A 330 -10.30 5.71 -23.28
N LEU A 331 -9.44 6.39 -22.50
CA LEU A 331 -8.24 7.07 -23.02
C LEU A 331 -7.06 6.10 -23.22
N LEU A 332 -7.23 4.84 -22.82
CA LEU A 332 -6.29 3.74 -22.98
C LEU A 332 -6.75 2.85 -24.16
N GLU A 333 -5.80 2.32 -24.93
CA GLU A 333 -6.10 1.39 -26.04
C GLU A 333 -6.56 0.03 -25.50
N GLU A 334 -5.87 -0.49 -24.48
CA GLU A 334 -6.14 -1.79 -23.86
C GLU A 334 -6.31 -1.64 -22.34
N PRO A 335 -7.42 -1.05 -21.86
CA PRO A 335 -7.62 -0.80 -20.44
C PRO A 335 -7.56 -2.09 -19.62
N GLY A 336 -7.96 -3.23 -20.19
CA GLY A 336 -7.95 -4.51 -19.48
C GLY A 336 -6.59 -5.05 -19.10
N VAL A 337 -5.59 -4.88 -19.97
CA VAL A 337 -4.20 -5.29 -19.69
C VAL A 337 -3.58 -4.40 -18.62
N ILE A 338 -3.94 -3.11 -18.64
CA ILE A 338 -3.47 -2.12 -17.67
C ILE A 338 -4.08 -2.37 -16.28
N ASP A 339 -5.37 -2.69 -16.21
CA ASP A 339 -6.08 -3.09 -14.98
C ASP A 339 -5.45 -4.36 -14.38
N GLU A 340 -5.11 -5.34 -15.21
CA GLU A 340 -4.45 -6.57 -14.78
C GLU A 340 -3.08 -6.29 -14.16
N ALA A 341 -2.26 -5.46 -14.82
CA ALA A 341 -0.97 -5.05 -14.29
C ALA A 341 -1.09 -4.23 -12.98
N ALA A 342 -2.07 -3.31 -12.90
CA ALA A 342 -2.35 -2.55 -11.70
C ALA A 342 -2.85 -3.44 -10.55
N SER A 343 -3.69 -4.43 -10.84
CA SER A 343 -4.22 -5.40 -9.90
C SER A 343 -3.12 -6.29 -9.30
N LEU A 344 -2.19 -6.77 -10.12
CA LEU A 344 -1.04 -7.54 -9.66
C LEU A 344 -0.11 -6.68 -8.80
N LEU A 345 0.13 -5.43 -9.19
CA LEU A 345 0.88 -4.47 -8.39
C LEU A 345 0.18 -4.17 -7.05
N ALA A 346 -1.16 -4.07 -7.03
CA ALA A 346 -1.94 -3.86 -5.83
C ALA A 346 -1.73 -5.01 -4.84
N ALA A 347 -1.81 -6.25 -5.32
CA ALA A 347 -1.58 -7.42 -4.48
C ALA A 347 -0.16 -7.47 -3.91
N ARG A 348 0.84 -7.06 -4.69
CA ARG A 348 2.21 -6.92 -4.19
C ARG A 348 2.31 -5.86 -3.09
N LEU A 349 1.74 -4.67 -3.30
CA LEU A 349 1.86 -3.55 -2.36
C LEU A 349 1.07 -3.75 -1.07
N PHE A 350 -0.15 -4.28 -1.15
CA PHE A 350 -1.07 -4.37 -0.02
C PHE A 350 -1.07 -5.74 0.67
N HIS A 351 -0.63 -6.80 -0.01
CA HIS A 351 -0.59 -8.16 0.55
C HIS A 351 0.82 -8.77 0.60
N GLY A 352 1.78 -8.23 -0.15
CA GLY A 352 3.10 -8.87 -0.31
C GLY A 352 3.07 -10.06 -1.28
N GLY A 353 2.10 -10.10 -2.19
CA GLY A 353 2.03 -11.13 -3.24
C GLY A 353 3.24 -11.09 -4.19
N PRO A 354 3.55 -12.21 -4.87
CA PRO A 354 4.68 -12.26 -5.80
C PRO A 354 4.46 -11.31 -6.99
N PRO A 355 5.57 -10.82 -7.60
CA PRO A 355 5.50 -9.83 -8.67
C PRO A 355 5.00 -10.40 -10.01
N GLU A 356 4.98 -11.72 -10.16
CA GLU A 356 4.58 -12.42 -11.39
C GLU A 356 3.54 -13.50 -11.08
N PRO A 357 2.62 -13.81 -12.00
CA PRO A 357 1.70 -14.94 -11.86
C PRO A 357 2.43 -16.28 -11.80
N GLY A 358 1.85 -17.25 -11.09
CA GLY A 358 2.38 -18.60 -10.95
C GLY A 358 1.30 -19.63 -10.62
N PRO A 359 1.66 -20.92 -10.47
CA PRO A 359 0.70 -21.98 -10.17
C PRO A 359 -0.06 -21.74 -8.86
N ASP A 360 0.65 -21.26 -7.83
CA ASP A 360 0.08 -20.93 -6.51
C ASP A 360 -0.33 -19.45 -6.39
N TRP A 361 -0.21 -18.68 -7.48
CA TRP A 361 -0.55 -17.26 -7.53
C TRP A 361 -1.17 -16.87 -8.88
N SER A 362 -2.47 -17.14 -9.03
CA SER A 362 -3.14 -17.08 -10.32
C SER A 362 -4.24 -16.01 -10.38
N PRO A 363 -4.51 -15.41 -11.55
CA PRO A 363 -5.58 -14.41 -11.71
C PRO A 363 -6.97 -15.05 -11.61
N VAL A 364 -7.93 -14.34 -11.02
CA VAL A 364 -9.35 -14.73 -10.99
C VAL A 364 -10.21 -13.65 -11.65
N SER A 365 -11.10 -14.07 -12.54
CA SER A 365 -12.09 -13.19 -13.16
C SER A 365 -13.29 -12.98 -12.23
N TRP A 366 -14.01 -11.87 -12.40
CA TRP A 366 -15.20 -11.59 -11.57
C TRP A 366 -16.31 -12.64 -11.72
N SER A 367 -16.42 -13.30 -12.88
CA SER A 367 -17.36 -14.41 -13.10
C SER A 367 -16.99 -15.67 -12.32
N GLN A 368 -15.69 -15.93 -12.12
CA GLN A 368 -15.19 -17.10 -11.40
C GLN A 368 -15.00 -16.85 -9.90
N TYR A 369 -14.93 -15.58 -9.49
CA TYR A 369 -14.70 -15.17 -8.11
C TYR A 369 -15.62 -15.86 -7.08
N PRO A 370 -16.96 -16.00 -7.31
CA PRO A 370 -17.82 -16.68 -6.35
C PRO A 370 -17.44 -18.15 -6.12
N GLU A 371 -17.10 -18.88 -7.17
CA GLU A 371 -16.77 -20.31 -7.05
C GLU A 371 -15.34 -20.50 -6.50
N GLU A 372 -14.37 -19.79 -7.06
CA GLU A 372 -12.96 -20.02 -6.76
C GLU A 372 -12.48 -19.37 -5.46
N VAL A 373 -13.14 -18.29 -5.03
CA VAL A 373 -12.80 -17.57 -3.81
C VAL A 373 -13.88 -17.74 -2.75
N VAL A 374 -15.14 -17.40 -3.04
CA VAL A 374 -16.18 -17.37 -2.00
C VAL A 374 -16.51 -18.77 -1.46
N ASP A 375 -16.83 -19.73 -2.33
CA ASP A 375 -17.10 -21.10 -1.88
C ASP A 375 -15.87 -21.70 -1.18
N ARG A 376 -14.69 -21.60 -1.80
CA ARG A 376 -13.44 -22.08 -1.21
C ARG A 376 -13.15 -21.47 0.16
N LYS A 377 -13.41 -20.17 0.35
CA LYS A 377 -13.31 -19.48 1.65
C LYS A 377 -14.14 -20.20 2.69
N TRP A 378 -15.43 -20.37 2.38
CA TRP A 378 -16.39 -20.91 3.31
C TRP A 378 -16.05 -22.35 3.67
N ARG A 379 -15.62 -23.16 2.69
CA ARG A 379 -15.20 -24.55 2.92
C ARG A 379 -14.00 -24.63 3.86
N VAL A 380 -12.97 -23.80 3.64
CA VAL A 380 -11.78 -23.74 4.51
C VAL A 380 -12.13 -23.28 5.93
N GLU A 381 -12.95 -22.23 6.07
CA GLU A 381 -13.38 -21.72 7.38
C GLU A 381 -14.29 -22.73 8.11
N ALA A 382 -15.21 -23.38 7.40
CA ALA A 382 -16.06 -24.44 7.95
C ALA A 382 -15.23 -25.66 8.38
N ALA A 383 -14.23 -26.06 7.60
CA ALA A 383 -13.33 -27.16 7.94
C ALA A 383 -12.50 -26.86 9.19
N ARG A 384 -12.03 -25.62 9.32
CA ARG A 384 -11.34 -25.16 10.53
C ARG A 384 -12.27 -25.18 11.75
N LEU A 385 -13.49 -24.67 11.61
CA LEU A 385 -14.47 -24.69 12.70
C LEU A 385 -14.71 -26.11 13.20
N HIS A 386 -14.92 -27.06 12.27
CA HIS A 386 -15.14 -28.44 12.61
C HIS A 386 -13.95 -29.04 13.36
N ARG A 387 -12.71 -28.88 12.87
CA ARG A 387 -11.51 -29.37 13.57
C ARG A 387 -11.37 -28.78 14.98
N VAL A 388 -11.57 -27.47 15.13
CA VAL A 388 -11.49 -26.79 16.44
C VAL A 388 -12.62 -27.23 17.38
N LEU A 389 -13.82 -27.51 16.84
CA LEU A 389 -14.94 -28.03 17.61
C LEU A 389 -14.62 -29.42 18.18
N GLU A 390 -14.05 -30.32 17.37
CA GLU A 390 -13.63 -31.66 17.82
C GLU A 390 -12.49 -31.58 18.85
N ASP A 391 -11.47 -30.74 18.62
CA ASP A 391 -10.37 -30.52 19.60
C ASP A 391 -10.92 -30.10 20.99
N VAL A 392 -11.88 -29.16 21.01
CA VAL A 392 -12.47 -28.67 22.27
C VAL A 392 -13.38 -29.72 22.91
N LEU A 393 -13.95 -30.64 22.13
CA LEU A 393 -14.73 -31.77 22.67
C LEU A 393 -13.83 -32.80 23.33
N ASP A 394 -12.69 -33.12 22.73
CA ASP A 394 -11.69 -34.02 23.29
C ASP A 394 -11.13 -33.49 24.61
N ASP A 395 -10.83 -32.19 24.70
CA ASP A 395 -10.37 -31.54 25.94
C ASP A 395 -11.41 -31.59 27.09
N VAL A 396 -12.72 -31.60 26.77
CA VAL A 396 -13.80 -31.63 27.76
C VAL A 396 -14.16 -33.05 28.19
N THR A 397 -13.99 -34.04 27.32
CA THR A 397 -14.28 -35.45 27.61
C THR A 397 -13.17 -36.18 28.36
N VAL A 398 -12.00 -35.57 28.53
CA VAL A 398 -10.91 -36.07 29.40
C VAL A 398 -10.77 -35.22 30.67
N PRO A 399 -11.56 -35.46 31.73
CA PRO A 399 -11.31 -34.84 33.03
C PRO A 399 -10.16 -35.58 33.76
N GLY A 400 -8.99 -34.92 33.84
CA GLY A 400 -7.98 -35.14 34.88
C GLY A 400 -6.92 -36.20 34.60
N THR A 401 -5.74 -35.76 34.17
CA THR A 401 -4.49 -36.44 34.55
C THR A 401 -3.59 -35.40 35.23
N ALA A 402 -3.69 -35.35 36.56
CA ALA A 402 -2.65 -34.74 37.38
C ALA A 402 -1.30 -35.42 37.08
N PRO A 403 -0.15 -34.74 37.23
CA PRO A 403 1.15 -35.36 37.00
C PRO A 403 1.43 -36.35 38.14
N ALA A 404 1.14 -37.63 37.92
CA ALA A 404 1.42 -38.69 38.88
C ALA A 404 2.24 -39.80 38.21
N LEU A 405 3.56 -39.76 38.47
CA LEU A 405 4.52 -40.87 38.64
C LEU A 405 4.63 -41.96 37.54
N PRO A 406 5.79 -42.65 37.44
CA PRO A 406 6.13 -43.46 36.27
C PRO A 406 5.30 -44.76 36.19
N PRO A 407 5.13 -45.33 34.98
CA PRO A 407 4.16 -46.39 34.75
C PRO A 407 4.66 -47.72 35.31
N VAL A 408 3.81 -48.36 36.11
CA VAL A 408 3.86 -49.82 36.33
C VAL A 408 3.12 -50.46 35.17
N GLN A 409 3.87 -51.22 34.36
CA GLN A 409 3.31 -52.08 33.32
C GLN A 409 2.58 -53.24 33.99
N ASP A 410 1.28 -53.40 33.71
CA ASP A 410 0.64 -54.70 33.57
C ASP A 410 -0.81 -54.51 33.05
N GLY A 411 -1.15 -55.25 31.99
CA GLY A 411 -2.54 -55.41 31.54
C GLY A 411 -2.80 -54.93 30.11
N THR A 412 -2.74 -55.87 29.17
CA THR A 412 -3.17 -55.75 27.77
C THR A 412 -4.64 -55.32 27.67
N ALA A 413 -4.88 -54.01 27.55
CA ALA A 413 -6.11 -53.49 26.97
C ALA A 413 -5.95 -53.47 25.44
N PRO A 414 -6.91 -53.99 24.66
CA PRO A 414 -6.86 -53.88 23.21
C PRO A 414 -6.87 -52.40 22.81
N PRO A 415 -6.16 -51.99 21.73
CA PRO A 415 -6.25 -50.63 21.22
C PRO A 415 -7.72 -50.36 20.89
N VAL A 416 -8.33 -49.41 21.60
CA VAL A 416 -9.65 -48.89 21.24
C VAL A 416 -9.53 -48.39 19.79
N PRO A 417 -10.29 -48.93 18.84
CA PRO A 417 -10.23 -48.45 17.47
C PRO A 417 -10.58 -46.96 17.47
N PRO A 418 -9.89 -46.11 16.68
CA PRO A 418 -10.26 -44.71 16.57
C PRO A 418 -11.75 -44.64 16.23
N ALA A 419 -12.50 -43.85 17.01
CA ALA A 419 -13.92 -43.63 16.76
C ALA A 419 -14.10 -43.17 15.30
N PRO A 420 -15.18 -43.58 14.62
CA PRO A 420 -15.41 -43.17 13.25
C PRO A 420 -15.44 -41.64 13.17
N PRO A 421 -14.87 -41.03 12.12
CA PRO A 421 -14.83 -39.59 11.97
C PRO A 421 -16.24 -39.04 12.00
N VAL A 422 -16.44 -38.10 12.91
CA VAL A 422 -17.71 -37.48 13.19
C VAL A 422 -18.08 -36.55 12.02
N PRO A 423 -19.28 -36.67 11.41
CA PRO A 423 -19.64 -35.83 10.28
C PRO A 423 -19.82 -34.36 10.70
N PRO A 424 -19.33 -33.40 9.90
CA PRO A 424 -19.54 -31.97 10.13
C PRO A 424 -20.99 -31.58 9.81
N THR A 425 -21.79 -31.25 10.81
CA THR A 425 -23.19 -30.84 10.66
C THR A 425 -23.46 -29.50 11.34
N VAL A 426 -24.43 -28.74 10.83
CA VAL A 426 -24.84 -27.47 11.45
C VAL A 426 -25.54 -27.72 12.78
N ASP A 427 -26.32 -28.81 12.89
CA ASP A 427 -26.97 -29.21 14.16
C ASP A 427 -25.96 -29.38 15.28
N ARG A 428 -24.79 -29.97 15.02
CA ARG A 428 -23.73 -30.10 16.03
C ARG A 428 -23.22 -28.76 16.53
N VAL A 429 -23.03 -27.80 15.63
CA VAL A 429 -22.57 -26.46 15.97
C VAL A 429 -23.64 -25.77 16.84
N LEU A 430 -24.92 -25.87 16.44
CA LEU A 430 -26.05 -25.34 17.20
C LEU A 430 -26.14 -25.98 18.59
N ASP A 431 -26.21 -27.30 18.68
CA ASP A 431 -26.32 -28.05 19.93
C ASP A 431 -25.19 -27.70 20.90
N ARG A 432 -23.97 -27.50 20.38
CA ARG A 432 -22.83 -27.17 21.24
C ARG A 432 -22.90 -25.75 21.77
N LEU A 433 -23.29 -24.78 20.94
CA LEU A 433 -23.38 -23.37 21.31
C LEU A 433 -24.60 -23.08 22.19
N THR A 434 -25.72 -23.79 22.02
CA THR A 434 -26.95 -23.60 22.80
C THR A 434 -27.12 -24.60 23.95
N GLY A 435 -26.28 -25.63 24.05
CA GLY A 435 -26.43 -26.72 25.02
C GLY A 435 -26.11 -26.34 26.47
N PRO A 436 -26.45 -27.20 27.45
CA PRO A 436 -26.25 -26.94 28.88
C PRO A 436 -24.76 -26.82 29.29
N ALA A 437 -23.85 -27.39 28.50
CA ALA A 437 -22.41 -27.20 28.62
C ALA A 437 -21.88 -26.00 27.79
N GLY A 438 -22.77 -25.15 27.27
CA GLY A 438 -22.53 -24.01 26.38
C GLY A 438 -21.83 -22.79 27.00
N PRO A 439 -21.98 -22.46 28.30
CA PRO A 439 -21.29 -21.31 28.88
C PRO A 439 -19.76 -21.40 28.71
N GLY A 440 -19.17 -20.39 28.06
CA GLY A 440 -17.73 -20.29 27.80
C GLY A 440 -17.20 -21.14 26.63
N VAL A 441 -18.04 -21.92 25.94
CA VAL A 441 -17.59 -22.69 24.76
C VAL A 441 -17.28 -21.79 23.58
N GLY A 442 -18.15 -20.82 23.30
CA GLY A 442 -17.90 -19.84 22.24
C GLY A 442 -16.60 -19.07 22.45
N GLU A 443 -16.28 -18.72 23.69
CA GLU A 443 -15.02 -18.07 24.05
C GLU A 443 -13.80 -18.98 23.83
N ARG A 444 -13.89 -20.27 24.24
CA ARG A 444 -12.83 -21.27 23.99
C ARG A 444 -12.61 -21.52 22.50
N LEU A 445 -13.68 -21.66 21.72
CA LEU A 445 -13.62 -21.80 20.26
C LEU A 445 -12.99 -20.56 19.63
N GLY A 446 -13.44 -19.37 20.03
CA GLY A 446 -12.86 -18.10 19.57
C GLY A 446 -11.37 -17.98 19.86
N HIS A 447 -10.93 -18.33 21.08
CA HIS A 447 -9.51 -18.32 21.45
C HIS A 447 -8.69 -19.34 20.63
N ARG A 448 -9.22 -20.55 20.42
CA ARG A 448 -8.54 -21.60 19.64
C ARG A 448 -8.45 -21.22 18.16
N LEU A 449 -9.50 -20.65 17.58
CA LEU A 449 -9.51 -20.10 16.22
C LEU A 449 -8.48 -18.96 16.07
N SER A 450 -8.42 -18.04 17.03
CA SER A 450 -7.41 -16.98 17.07
C SER A 450 -5.98 -17.56 17.09
N ALA A 451 -5.73 -18.56 17.94
CA ALA A 451 -4.42 -19.19 18.05
C ALA A 451 -4.03 -19.96 16.78
N GLU A 452 -4.97 -20.62 16.11
CA GLU A 452 -4.71 -21.34 14.87
C GLU A 452 -4.40 -20.38 13.71
N LEU A 453 -5.18 -19.30 13.56
CA LEU A 453 -4.92 -18.29 12.55
C LEU A 453 -3.59 -17.55 12.80
N ALA A 454 -3.22 -17.32 14.06
CA ALA A 454 -1.91 -16.76 14.40
C ALA A 454 -0.75 -17.70 14.01
N ARG A 455 -0.92 -19.02 14.19
CA ARG A 455 0.08 -20.02 13.76
C ARG A 455 0.22 -20.06 12.25
N GLU A 456 -0.88 -20.02 11.51
CA GLU A 456 -0.84 -20.01 10.04
C GLU A 456 -0.24 -18.72 9.47
N ALA A 457 -0.57 -17.57 10.08
CA ALA A 457 0.05 -16.30 9.70
C ALA A 457 1.58 -16.30 9.93
N GLY A 458 2.06 -16.99 10.97
CA GLY A 458 3.49 -17.15 11.25
C GLY A 458 4.19 -18.22 10.40
N ALA A 459 3.44 -19.14 9.77
CA ALA A 459 3.97 -20.21 8.92
C ALA A 459 3.96 -19.86 7.42
N GLY A 460 3.64 -18.60 7.06
CA GLY A 460 3.72 -18.12 5.69
C GLY A 460 5.12 -18.28 5.09
N PRO A 461 5.25 -18.32 3.74
CA PRO A 461 6.52 -18.61 3.09
C PRO A 461 7.59 -17.58 3.50
N GLU A 462 8.63 -18.02 4.21
CA GLU A 462 9.90 -17.31 4.26
C GLU A 462 10.39 -17.18 2.82
N THR A 463 10.33 -15.97 2.28
CA THR A 463 10.91 -15.70 0.97
C THR A 463 12.42 -15.89 1.08
N PRO A 464 13.05 -16.82 0.33
CA PRO A 464 14.51 -16.92 0.32
C PRO A 464 15.09 -15.57 -0.13
N PRO A 465 16.29 -15.17 0.33
CA PRO A 465 16.91 -13.92 -0.10
C PRO A 465 17.22 -14.01 -1.60
N ALA A 466 16.28 -13.54 -2.43
CA ALA A 466 16.46 -13.44 -3.85
C ALA A 466 17.51 -12.36 -4.14
N THR A 467 18.38 -12.65 -5.09
CA THR A 467 19.54 -11.85 -5.47
C THR A 467 19.13 -10.49 -6.04
N CYS A 468 19.41 -9.44 -5.27
CA CYS A 468 19.65 -8.03 -5.67
C CYS A 468 18.75 -7.40 -6.75
N GLU A 469 17.53 -7.02 -6.38
CA GLU A 469 16.89 -5.78 -6.86
C GLU A 469 16.77 -4.82 -5.66
N PRO A 470 17.68 -3.84 -5.48
CA PRO A 470 17.68 -3.00 -4.28
C PRO A 470 16.56 -1.97 -4.35
N GLY A 471 15.42 -2.30 -3.74
CA GLY A 471 14.33 -1.35 -3.51
C GLY A 471 13.08 -1.88 -2.82
N LEU A 472 12.78 -3.18 -2.92
CA LEU A 472 11.48 -3.73 -2.47
C LEU A 472 11.55 -5.08 -1.75
N ASP A 473 12.73 -5.70 -1.67
CA ASP A 473 12.89 -7.00 -1.01
C ASP A 473 12.82 -6.81 0.52
N GLY A 474 11.73 -7.28 1.12
CA GLY A 474 11.54 -7.30 2.57
C GLY A 474 10.55 -6.28 3.14
N LEU A 475 9.76 -5.59 2.30
CA LEU A 475 8.59 -4.88 2.81
C LEU A 475 7.50 -5.91 3.19
N ALA A 476 7.61 -6.45 4.41
CA ALA A 476 6.43 -6.96 5.09
C ALA A 476 5.32 -5.89 4.98
N PRO A 477 4.05 -6.27 4.74
CA PRO A 477 2.98 -5.30 4.52
C PRO A 477 3.02 -4.26 5.64
N LEU A 478 3.33 -3.01 5.29
CA LEU A 478 3.66 -1.94 6.25
C LEU A 478 2.50 -1.66 7.22
N PHE A 479 1.28 -2.07 6.84
CA PHE A 479 0.09 -2.06 7.67
C PHE A 479 -0.75 -3.30 7.38
N PRO A 480 -1.20 -4.07 8.40
CA PRO A 480 -2.21 -5.08 8.17
C PRO A 480 -3.50 -4.38 7.72
N LEU A 481 -4.03 -4.78 6.57
CA LEU A 481 -5.27 -4.25 6.00
C LEU A 481 -6.47 -4.34 6.99
N GLN A 482 -6.41 -5.27 7.94
CA GLN A 482 -7.44 -5.44 8.96
C GLN A 482 -6.84 -5.36 10.37
N PRO A 483 -7.51 -4.67 11.32
CA PRO A 483 -7.15 -4.75 12.73
C PRO A 483 -7.30 -6.19 13.24
N PRO A 484 -6.62 -6.56 14.35
CA PRO A 484 -6.78 -7.88 14.95
C PRO A 484 -8.25 -8.11 15.34
N ARG A 485 -8.85 -9.15 14.75
CA ARG A 485 -10.23 -9.55 15.00
C ARG A 485 -10.37 -10.20 16.37
N SER A 486 -11.48 -9.94 17.06
CA SER A 486 -11.77 -10.63 18.31
C SER A 486 -12.08 -12.11 18.07
N GLY A 487 -11.85 -12.97 19.06
CA GLY A 487 -12.19 -14.40 18.96
C GLY A 487 -13.69 -14.62 18.65
N ARG A 488 -14.54 -13.71 19.11
CA ARG A 488 -15.97 -13.72 18.84
C ARG A 488 -16.29 -13.41 17.38
N GLU A 489 -15.68 -12.38 16.80
CA GLU A 489 -15.82 -12.07 15.36
C GLU A 489 -15.34 -13.23 14.49
N LEU A 490 -14.22 -13.86 14.86
CA LEU A 490 -13.73 -15.05 14.17
C LEU A 490 -14.74 -16.19 14.26
N LEU A 491 -15.29 -16.47 15.44
CA LEU A 491 -16.32 -17.51 15.59
C LEU A 491 -17.55 -17.20 14.70
N THR A 492 -18.01 -15.94 14.66
CA THR A 492 -19.11 -15.50 13.78
C THR A 492 -18.84 -15.79 12.32
N ASP A 493 -17.66 -15.43 11.82
CA ASP A 493 -17.27 -15.68 10.43
C ASP A 493 -17.28 -17.19 10.12
N HIS A 494 -16.73 -18.00 11.02
CA HIS A 494 -16.60 -19.45 10.84
C HIS A 494 -17.94 -20.20 10.92
N VAL A 495 -18.83 -19.80 11.83
CA VAL A 495 -20.20 -20.34 11.92
C VAL A 495 -21.00 -19.95 10.68
N THR A 496 -20.88 -18.69 10.24
CA THR A 496 -21.52 -18.20 9.00
C THR A 496 -21.04 -19.02 7.80
N ALA A 497 -19.73 -19.28 7.69
CA ALA A 497 -19.16 -20.10 6.63
C ALA A 497 -19.73 -21.54 6.61
N MET A 498 -19.85 -22.19 7.79
CA MET A 498 -20.47 -23.52 7.91
C MET A 498 -21.93 -23.52 7.43
N ILE A 499 -22.70 -22.50 7.81
CA ILE A 499 -24.11 -22.37 7.40
C ILE A 499 -24.23 -22.12 5.89
N CYS A 500 -23.39 -21.24 5.33
CA CYS A 500 -23.34 -21.00 3.89
C CYS A 500 -23.02 -22.28 3.11
N CYS A 501 -22.05 -23.08 3.57
CA CYS A 501 -21.72 -24.38 2.98
C CYS A 501 -22.93 -25.33 3.02
N ALA A 502 -23.63 -25.43 4.16
CA ALA A 502 -24.81 -26.27 4.29
C ALA A 502 -25.96 -25.82 3.37
N ALA A 503 -26.16 -24.51 3.22
CA ALA A 503 -27.17 -23.95 2.32
C ALA A 503 -26.85 -24.26 0.85
N VAL A 504 -25.59 -24.16 0.44
CA VAL A 504 -25.14 -24.55 -0.90
C VAL A 504 -25.38 -26.06 -1.12
N ASP A 505 -25.03 -26.89 -0.15
CA ASP A 505 -25.11 -28.35 -0.28
C ASP A 505 -26.55 -28.91 -0.25
N THR A 506 -27.47 -28.26 0.45
CA THR A 506 -28.78 -28.84 0.79
C THR A 506 -29.98 -28.04 0.32
N ALA A 507 -29.84 -26.74 0.08
CA ALA A 507 -30.94 -25.83 -0.24
C ALA A 507 -30.85 -25.19 -1.64
N GLY A 508 -29.84 -25.56 -2.43
CA GLY A 508 -29.63 -24.98 -3.77
C GLY A 508 -29.22 -23.50 -3.73
N ALA A 509 -28.68 -23.04 -2.61
CA ALA A 509 -28.05 -21.73 -2.54
C ALA A 509 -26.76 -21.70 -3.36
N THR A 510 -26.31 -20.52 -3.74
CA THR A 510 -25.08 -20.33 -4.52
C THR A 510 -24.17 -19.30 -3.85
N PRO A 511 -22.84 -19.48 -3.94
CA PRO A 511 -21.90 -18.44 -3.56
C PRO A 511 -22.07 -17.23 -4.49
N GLY A 512 -21.93 -16.04 -3.94
CA GLY A 512 -22.03 -14.78 -4.66
C GLY A 512 -21.08 -13.73 -4.09
N LEU A 513 -21.04 -12.59 -4.77
CA LEU A 513 -20.26 -11.44 -4.38
C LEU A 513 -21.17 -10.24 -4.18
N ASP A 514 -21.06 -9.61 -3.02
CA ASP A 514 -21.54 -8.27 -2.74
C ASP A 514 -20.35 -7.31 -2.77
N TRP A 515 -20.39 -6.29 -3.62
CA TRP A 515 -19.23 -5.42 -3.79
C TRP A 515 -18.88 -4.58 -2.56
N LEU A 516 -19.82 -4.39 -1.63
CA LEU A 516 -19.60 -3.60 -0.42
C LEU A 516 -19.33 -4.47 0.80
N ASP A 517 -19.97 -5.64 0.86
CA ASP A 517 -19.92 -6.52 2.02
C ASP A 517 -19.01 -7.75 1.81
N GLY A 518 -18.62 -8.05 0.56
CA GLY A 518 -17.75 -9.16 0.18
C GLY A 518 -18.53 -10.45 -0.12
N PRO A 519 -18.02 -11.63 0.29
CA PRO A 519 -18.70 -12.91 0.12
C PRO A 519 -20.17 -12.88 0.57
N ALA A 520 -21.09 -13.33 -0.29
CA ALA A 520 -22.53 -13.28 -0.04
C ALA A 520 -23.24 -14.58 -0.45
N LEU A 521 -24.24 -14.99 0.33
CA LEU A 521 -25.09 -16.14 0.00
C LEU A 521 -26.28 -15.69 -0.86
N LEU A 522 -26.46 -16.36 -2.00
CA LEU A 522 -27.58 -16.13 -2.92
C LEU A 522 -28.56 -17.29 -2.86
N VAL A 523 -29.84 -16.99 -2.62
CA VAL A 523 -30.95 -17.97 -2.65
C VAL A 523 -31.94 -17.50 -3.71
N GLY A 524 -32.16 -18.34 -4.73
CA GLY A 524 -32.97 -17.94 -5.89
C GLY A 524 -32.44 -16.70 -6.62
N GLY A 525 -31.12 -16.51 -6.65
CA GLY A 525 -30.46 -15.33 -7.24
C GLY A 525 -30.53 -14.04 -6.41
N THR A 526 -31.16 -14.08 -5.23
CA THR A 526 -31.29 -12.92 -4.34
C THR A 526 -30.39 -13.06 -3.12
N ARG A 527 -29.72 -11.97 -2.72
CA ARG A 527 -28.87 -11.95 -1.52
C ARG A 527 -29.69 -12.12 -0.24
N ARG A 528 -29.25 -13.03 0.64
CA ARG A 528 -29.78 -13.19 2.02
C ARG A 528 -28.90 -12.44 3.02
N ALA A 529 -29.27 -11.21 3.34
CA ALA A 529 -28.52 -10.34 4.28
C ALA A 529 -28.92 -10.55 5.76
N ASP A 530 -30.00 -11.28 6.02
CA ASP A 530 -30.58 -11.53 7.33
C ASP A 530 -29.80 -12.55 8.18
N LEU A 531 -29.03 -13.44 7.53
CA LEU A 531 -28.20 -14.45 8.18
C LEU A 531 -27.23 -13.88 9.23
N ALA A 532 -26.63 -12.72 8.96
CA ALA A 532 -25.65 -12.12 9.88
C ALA A 532 -26.27 -11.84 11.26
N ARG A 533 -27.53 -11.40 11.29
CA ARG A 533 -28.24 -11.09 12.54
C ARG A 533 -28.57 -12.37 13.32
N THR A 534 -28.97 -13.43 12.64
CA THR A 534 -29.35 -14.70 13.30
C THR A 534 -28.13 -15.41 13.88
N VAL A 535 -26.98 -15.37 13.20
CA VAL A 535 -25.71 -15.91 13.72
C VAL A 535 -25.21 -15.09 14.90
N LEU A 536 -25.38 -13.76 14.86
CA LEU A 536 -24.99 -12.91 15.98
C LEU A 536 -25.79 -13.23 17.25
N SER A 537 -27.12 -13.41 17.14
CA SER A 537 -27.95 -13.80 18.29
C SER A 537 -27.54 -15.16 18.88
N LEU A 538 -27.16 -16.12 18.03
CA LEU A 538 -26.61 -17.39 18.50
C LEU A 538 -25.32 -17.21 19.32
N ILE A 539 -24.42 -16.34 18.88
CA ILE A 539 -23.08 -16.20 19.49
C ILE A 539 -23.07 -15.27 20.70
N GLU A 540 -23.89 -14.21 20.68
CA GLU A 540 -23.96 -13.23 21.75
C GLU A 540 -24.94 -13.66 22.86
N ASP A 541 -26.12 -14.14 22.49
CA ASP A 541 -27.20 -14.44 23.43
C ASP A 541 -27.32 -15.94 23.74
N GLY A 542 -26.63 -16.79 22.96
CA GLY A 542 -26.83 -18.25 23.01
C GLY A 542 -28.19 -18.70 22.46
N ASP A 543 -28.92 -17.80 21.79
CA ASP A 543 -30.25 -18.09 21.24
C ASP A 543 -30.15 -18.62 19.81
N GLY A 544 -30.37 -19.93 19.65
CA GLY A 544 -30.38 -20.59 18.36
C GLY A 544 -31.72 -20.54 17.62
N GLU A 545 -32.83 -20.13 18.26
CA GLU A 545 -34.16 -20.16 17.64
C GLU A 545 -34.26 -19.31 16.36
N PRO A 546 -33.75 -18.06 16.33
CA PRO A 546 -33.79 -17.25 15.11
C PRO A 546 -33.06 -17.92 13.94
N LEU A 547 -31.94 -18.58 14.22
CA LEU A 547 -31.17 -19.27 13.20
C LEU A 547 -31.87 -20.56 12.74
N ARG A 548 -32.46 -21.36 13.64
CA ARG A 548 -33.24 -22.54 13.25
C ARG A 548 -34.44 -22.19 12.38
N ALA A 549 -35.16 -21.11 12.71
CA ALA A 549 -36.25 -20.60 11.89
C ALA A 549 -35.77 -20.18 10.49
N TRP A 550 -34.64 -19.46 10.41
CA TRP A 550 -34.04 -19.06 9.14
C TRP A 550 -33.61 -20.26 8.28
N LEU A 551 -32.98 -21.28 8.89
CA LEU A 551 -32.59 -22.51 8.21
C LEU A 551 -33.80 -23.23 7.60
N GLY A 552 -34.90 -23.31 8.36
CA GLY A 552 -36.17 -23.89 7.89
C GLY A 552 -36.80 -23.11 6.73
N GLU A 553 -36.77 -21.77 6.79
CA GLU A 553 -37.31 -20.91 5.73
C GLU A 553 -36.53 -21.07 4.41
N VAL A 554 -35.21 -21.14 4.48
CA VAL A 554 -34.33 -21.32 3.31
C VAL A 554 -34.37 -22.77 2.80
N GLY A 555 -34.80 -23.72 3.64
CA GLY A 555 -34.82 -25.15 3.32
C GLY A 555 -33.46 -25.84 3.53
N VAL A 556 -32.59 -25.27 4.35
CA VAL A 556 -31.31 -25.88 4.74
C VAL A 556 -31.58 -27.09 5.63
N ARG A 557 -30.87 -28.19 5.39
CA ARG A 557 -30.97 -29.43 6.18
C ARG A 557 -29.78 -29.52 7.15
N PRO A 558 -29.90 -29.02 8.39
CA PRO A 558 -28.77 -28.88 9.30
C PRO A 558 -28.23 -30.23 9.81
N GLU A 559 -29.01 -31.31 9.68
CA GLU A 559 -28.66 -32.67 10.06
C GLU A 559 -27.75 -33.37 9.04
N LYS A 560 -27.68 -32.85 7.80
CA LYS A 560 -26.89 -33.45 6.73
C LYS A 560 -25.42 -33.06 6.84
N PRO A 561 -24.49 -33.97 6.49
CA PRO A 561 -23.07 -33.67 6.46
C PRO A 561 -22.76 -32.58 5.42
N VAL A 562 -22.01 -31.58 5.85
CA VAL A 562 -21.51 -30.49 5.00
C VAL A 562 -20.24 -30.95 4.29
N ARG A 563 -20.13 -30.66 2.99
CA ARG A 563 -18.91 -30.95 2.23
C ARG A 563 -17.86 -29.91 2.60
N LEU A 564 -16.66 -30.30 3.03
CA LEU A 564 -15.66 -29.35 3.52
C LEU A 564 -14.51 -29.06 2.55
N GLY A 565 -14.60 -29.61 1.32
CA GLY A 565 -13.54 -29.51 0.31
C GLY A 565 -12.78 -30.81 0.13
#